data_AF-A0A850ZE02-F1
#
_entry.id   AF-A0A850ZE02-F1
#
_cell.length_a   1.000
_cell.length_b   1.000
_cell.length_c   1.000
_cell.angle_alpha   90.00
_cell.angle_beta   90.00
_cell.angle_gamma   90.00
#
_symmetry.space_group_name_H-M   'P 1'
#
loop_
_entity.id
_entity.type
_entity.pdbx_description
1 polymer ?
#
loop_
_entity_poly.entity_id
_entity_poly.type
_entity_poly.pdbx_seq_one_letter_code
_entity_poly.pdbx_strand_id
1 'polypeptide(L)'
;MLLSVILSVLGFAGGAYCVVISSLGLIGGPLCDTGDGEYLYPFRNDTLEDNYLFNQTTWSICKQPENIILWNIVLFSILLVIGVIEAILCFIQVINGLTGFICGTCMRRRK
;
A
#
# COMPACT_ATOMS: atom_id res chain seq x y z
N MET A 1 -27.93 -6.12 -3.19
CA MET A 1 -26.96 -7.04 -2.53
C MET A 1 -25.80 -7.37 -3.46
N LEU A 2 -26.01 -7.96 -4.64
CA LEU A 2 -24.91 -8.34 -5.56
C LEU A 2 -24.02 -7.18 -6.02
N LEU A 3 -24.58 -6.03 -6.43
CA LEU A 3 -23.79 -4.87 -6.85
C LEU A 3 -22.85 -4.37 -5.73
N SER A 4 -23.34 -4.33 -4.49
CA SER A 4 -22.52 -3.94 -3.34
C SER A 4 -21.36 -4.90 -3.13
N VAL A 5 -21.59 -6.22 -3.23
CA VAL A 5 -20.54 -7.23 -3.10
C VAL A 5 -19.49 -7.08 -4.21
N ILE A 6 -19.92 -6.83 -5.46
CA ILE A 6 -19.01 -6.61 -6.59
C ILE A 6 -18.13 -5.37 -6.35
N LEU A 7 -18.74 -4.25 -5.91
CA LEU A 7 -18.01 -3.03 -5.59
C LEU A 7 -17.05 -3.22 -4.40
N SER A 8 -17.44 -3.96 -3.37
CA SER A 8 -16.56 -4.28 -2.23
C SER A 8 -15.39 -5.19 -2.65
N VAL A 9 -15.60 -6.15 -3.55
CA VAL A 9 -14.50 -6.97 -4.11
C VAL A 9 -13.54 -6.10 -4.92
N LEU A 10 -14.05 -5.18 -5.74
CA LEU A 10 -13.23 -4.25 -6.51
C LEU A 10 -12.41 -3.33 -5.59
N GLY A 11 -13.03 -2.77 -4.55
CA GLY A 11 -12.34 -1.95 -3.55
C GLY A 11 -11.28 -2.75 -2.77
N PHE A 12 -11.57 -3.99 -2.40
CA PHE A 12 -10.57 -4.87 -1.79
C PHE A 12 -9.37 -5.10 -2.70
N ALA A 13 -9.60 -5.37 -3.99
CA ALA A 13 -8.53 -5.56 -4.97
C ALA A 13 -7.70 -4.27 -5.17
N GLY A 14 -8.35 -3.11 -5.23
CA GLY A 14 -7.69 -1.80 -5.32
C GLY A 14 -6.84 -1.50 -4.09
N GLY A 15 -7.40 -1.67 -2.89
CA GLY A 15 -6.68 -1.51 -1.63
C GLY A 15 -5.47 -2.46 -1.54
N ALA A 16 -5.65 -3.74 -1.83
CA ALA A 16 -4.57 -4.72 -1.84
C ALA A 16 -3.45 -4.36 -2.83
N TYR A 17 -3.80 -3.94 -4.04
CA TYR A 17 -2.83 -3.48 -5.04
C TYR A 17 -2.06 -2.25 -4.53
N CYS A 18 -2.76 -1.29 -3.93
CA CYS A 18 -2.14 -0.10 -3.34
C CYS A 18 -1.15 -0.47 -2.24
N VAL A 19 -1.49 -1.42 -1.34
CA VAL A 19 -0.58 -1.91 -0.28
C VAL A 19 0.67 -2.54 -0.89
N VAL A 20 0.53 -3.38 -1.91
CA VAL A 20 1.67 -4.04 -2.57
C VAL A 20 2.58 -3.01 -3.23
N ILE A 21 2.04 -2.10 -4.03
CA ILE A 21 2.87 -1.09 -4.70
C ILE A 21 3.51 -0.12 -3.70
N SER A 22 2.78 0.28 -2.66
CA SER A 22 3.33 1.20 -1.64
C SER A 22 4.45 0.56 -0.84
N SER A 23 4.32 -0.71 -0.47
CA SER A 23 5.39 -1.44 0.21
C SER A 23 6.62 -1.63 -0.69
N LEU A 24 6.43 -1.98 -1.96
CA LEU A 24 7.54 -2.07 -2.93
C LEU A 24 8.24 -0.72 -3.16
N GLY A 25 7.48 0.37 -3.22
CA GLY A 25 8.03 1.74 -3.34
C GLY A 25 8.81 2.18 -2.09
N LEU A 26 8.40 1.69 -0.92
CA LEU A 26 9.08 1.95 0.35
C LEU A 26 10.37 1.12 0.50
N ILE A 27 10.39 -0.13 0.01
CA ILE A 27 11.58 -0.99 0.02
C ILE A 27 12.58 -0.53 -1.06
N GLY A 28 12.10 -0.13 -2.24
CA GLY A 28 12.96 0.23 -3.37
C GLY A 28 13.67 1.58 -3.22
N GLY A 29 13.17 2.45 -2.34
CA GLY A 29 13.69 3.81 -2.14
C GLY A 29 13.43 4.76 -3.32
N PRO A 30 13.67 6.06 -3.13
CA PRO A 30 13.55 7.05 -4.21
C PRO A 30 14.73 6.96 -5.19
N LEU A 31 14.48 7.45 -6.41
CA LEU A 31 15.54 7.80 -7.35
C LEU A 31 16.18 9.12 -6.89
N CYS A 32 17.49 9.17 -6.75
CA CYS A 32 18.21 10.39 -6.39
C CYS A 32 19.64 10.41 -6.94
N ASP A 33 20.23 11.60 -6.97
CA ASP A 33 21.64 11.82 -7.24
C ASP A 33 22.42 11.82 -5.92
N THR A 34 23.48 11.01 -5.88
CA THR A 34 24.38 10.85 -4.72
C THR A 34 25.51 11.90 -4.70
N GLY A 35 25.62 12.72 -5.75
CA GLY A 35 26.63 13.77 -5.90
C GLY A 35 27.54 13.58 -7.11
N ASP A 36 27.38 12.49 -7.85
CA ASP A 36 28.16 12.15 -9.05
C ASP A 36 27.46 12.61 -10.35
N GLY A 37 26.25 13.21 -10.26
CA GLY A 37 25.46 13.65 -11.40
C GLY A 37 24.62 12.54 -12.04
N GLU A 38 24.69 11.31 -11.51
CA GLU A 38 23.92 10.16 -11.96
C GLU A 38 22.75 9.87 -11.02
N TYR A 39 21.57 9.67 -11.59
CA TYR A 39 20.36 9.31 -10.85
C TYR A 39 20.26 7.79 -10.72
N LEU A 40 20.32 7.31 -9.48
CA LEU A 40 20.28 5.89 -9.16
C LEU A 40 19.37 5.62 -7.95
N TYR A 41 19.12 4.34 -7.68
CA TYR A 41 18.35 3.88 -6.52
C TYR A 41 19.33 3.30 -5.49
N PRO A 42 19.94 4.13 -4.64
CA PRO A 42 21.01 3.66 -3.76
C PRO A 42 20.52 2.60 -2.76
N PHE A 43 19.25 2.66 -2.37
CA PHE A 43 18.66 1.80 -1.34
C PHE A 43 18.06 0.48 -1.87
N ARG A 44 18.12 0.22 -3.19
CA ARG A 44 17.47 -0.96 -3.80
C ARG A 44 18.01 -2.29 -3.27
N ASN A 45 19.28 -2.32 -2.89
CA ASN A 45 20.01 -3.52 -2.48
C ASN A 45 20.51 -3.46 -1.02
N ASP A 46 20.05 -2.49 -0.24
CA ASP A 46 20.49 -2.38 1.15
C ASP A 46 19.97 -3.57 1.96
N THR A 47 20.87 -4.15 2.75
CA THR A 47 20.56 -5.20 3.70
C THR A 47 19.67 -4.67 4.82
N LEU A 48 18.81 -5.53 5.37
CA LEU A 48 17.75 -5.18 6.31
C LEU A 48 18.23 -4.44 7.58
N GLU A 49 19.52 -4.54 7.90
CA GLU A 49 20.19 -3.89 9.05
C GLU A 49 20.46 -2.39 8.87
N ASP A 50 20.59 -1.89 7.63
CA ASP A 50 20.86 -0.46 7.33
C ASP A 50 19.75 0.17 6.48
N ASN A 51 18.50 -0.09 6.85
CA ASN A 51 17.34 0.46 6.16
C ASN A 51 17.23 1.99 6.35
N TYR A 52 17.22 2.71 5.24
CA TYR A 52 17.05 4.16 5.20
C TYR A 52 15.75 4.66 5.85
N LEU A 53 14.75 3.79 5.98
CA LEU A 53 13.47 4.07 6.63
C LEU A 53 13.62 4.43 8.10
N PHE A 54 14.56 3.79 8.80
CA PHE A 54 14.77 3.98 10.24
C PHE A 54 16.07 4.71 10.54
N ASN A 55 17.05 4.65 9.64
CA ASN A 55 18.35 5.29 9.82
C ASN A 55 18.41 6.66 9.10
N GLN A 56 18.06 7.74 9.78
CA GLN A 56 18.11 9.10 9.21
C GLN A 56 19.51 9.54 8.74
N THR A 57 20.59 8.91 9.22
CA THR A 57 21.95 9.29 8.77
C THR A 57 22.19 8.98 7.30
N THR A 58 21.54 7.93 6.78
CA THR A 58 21.58 7.55 5.36
C THR A 58 20.87 8.56 4.45
N TRP A 59 20.07 9.49 5.00
CA TRP A 59 19.37 10.47 4.18
C TRP A 59 20.30 11.48 3.52
N SER A 60 21.51 11.62 4.07
CA SER A 60 22.57 12.47 3.51
C SER A 60 23.20 11.92 2.22
N ILE A 61 22.90 10.66 1.86
CA ILE A 61 23.36 10.01 0.62
C ILE A 61 22.73 10.71 -0.58
N CYS A 62 21.41 10.92 -0.57
CA CYS A 62 20.74 11.66 -1.64
C CYS A 62 20.99 13.17 -1.48
N LYS A 63 21.74 13.76 -2.41
CA LYS A 63 22.00 15.21 -2.45
C LYS A 63 20.91 15.97 -3.19
N GLN A 64 20.43 15.40 -4.29
CA GLN A 64 19.42 16.03 -5.14
C GLN A 64 18.39 14.99 -5.61
N PRO A 65 17.09 15.31 -5.62
CA PRO A 65 16.45 16.52 -5.09
C PRO A 65 16.40 16.56 -3.55
N GLU A 66 16.35 17.76 -2.97
CA GLU A 66 16.32 17.95 -1.52
C GLU A 66 15.07 17.32 -0.90
N ASN A 67 15.24 16.64 0.24
CA ASN A 67 14.16 15.98 0.99
C ASN A 67 13.39 14.89 0.23
N ILE A 68 13.92 14.37 -0.89
CA ILE A 68 13.24 13.34 -1.69
C ILE A 68 12.95 12.06 -0.90
N ILE A 69 13.86 11.70 0.00
CA ILE A 69 13.72 10.54 0.88
C ILE A 69 12.52 10.71 1.81
N LEU A 70 12.42 11.85 2.50
CA LEU A 70 11.30 12.15 3.38
C LEU A 70 9.98 12.12 2.60
N TRP A 71 9.96 12.73 1.41
CA TRP A 71 8.77 12.76 0.55
C TRP A 71 8.31 11.35 0.15
N ASN A 72 9.24 10.50 -0.28
CA ASN A 72 8.98 9.11 -0.64
C ASN A 72 8.41 8.33 0.54
N ILE A 73 9.04 8.43 1.71
CA ILE A 73 8.61 7.73 2.92
C ILE A 73 7.20 8.16 3.33
N VAL A 74 6.95 9.47 3.42
CA VAL A 74 5.66 10.01 3.87
C VAL A 74 4.55 9.63 2.90
N LEU A 75 4.76 9.84 1.59
CA LEU A 75 3.76 9.52 0.57
C LEU A 75 3.37 8.04 0.60
N PHE A 76 4.35 7.14 0.50
CA PHE A 76 4.07 5.70 0.46
C PHE A 76 3.56 5.15 1.79
N SER A 77 3.98 5.72 2.92
CA SER A 77 3.42 5.32 4.23
C SER A 77 1.95 5.69 4.37
N ILE A 78 1.56 6.89 3.95
CA ILE A 78 0.15 7.33 3.97
C ILE A 78 -0.68 6.43 3.04
N LEU A 79 -0.21 6.18 1.81
CA LEU A 79 -0.89 5.30 0.86
C LEU A 79 -1.03 3.87 1.40
N LEU A 80 0.01 3.34 2.04
CA LEU A 80 -0.01 2.01 2.65
C LEU A 80 -1.06 1.93 3.77
N VAL A 81 -1.12 2.90 4.67
CA VAL A 81 -2.12 2.94 5.75
C VAL A 81 -3.54 3.03 5.18
N ILE A 82 -3.77 3.93 4.22
CA ILE A 82 -5.08 4.07 3.58
C ILE A 82 -5.50 2.78 2.86
N GLY A 83 -4.59 2.18 2.08
CA GLY A 83 -4.85 0.93 1.36
C GLY A 83 -5.15 -0.25 2.29
N VAL A 84 -4.44 -0.35 3.43
CA VAL A 84 -4.73 -1.37 4.45
C VAL A 84 -6.12 -1.16 5.04
N ILE A 85 -6.47 0.08 5.41
CA ILE A 85 -7.79 0.39 5.96
C ILE A 85 -8.89 0.07 4.95
N GLU A 86 -8.73 0.49 3.69
CA GLU A 86 -9.67 0.19 2.60
C GLU A 86 -9.86 -1.32 2.43
N ALA A 87 -8.77 -2.08 2.33
CA ALA A 87 -8.82 -3.53 2.16
C ALA A 87 -9.57 -4.20 3.33
N ILE A 88 -9.29 -3.82 4.58
CA ILE A 88 -9.97 -4.39 5.75
C ILE A 88 -11.48 -4.08 5.71
N LEU A 89 -11.86 -2.82 5.46
CA LEU A 89 -13.27 -2.42 5.42
C LEU A 89 -14.04 -3.10 4.28
N CYS A 90 -13.44 -3.18 3.09
CA CYS A 90 -14.02 -3.88 1.95
C CYS A 90 -14.15 -5.39 2.20
N PHE A 91 -13.16 -6.01 2.84
CA PHE A 91 -13.21 -7.43 3.20
C PHE A 91 -14.37 -7.73 4.16
N ILE A 92 -14.57 -6.90 5.18
CA ILE A 92 -15.72 -7.00 6.09
C ILE A 92 -17.05 -6.87 5.33
N GLN A 93 -17.14 -5.93 4.39
CA GLN A 93 -18.34 -5.78 3.55
C GLN A 93 -18.61 -7.00 2.67
N VAL A 94 -17.57 -7.63 2.12
CA VAL A 94 -17.72 -8.86 1.34
C VAL A 94 -18.32 -9.98 2.20
N ILE A 95 -17.80 -10.20 3.42
CA ILE A 95 -18.32 -11.21 4.35
C ILE A 95 -19.79 -10.94 4.70
N ASN A 96 -20.11 -9.69 5.05
CA ASN A 96 -21.46 -9.30 5.43
C ASN A 96 -22.44 -9.42 4.25
N GLY A 97 -22.02 -9.03 3.05
CA GLY A 97 -22.81 -9.14 1.83
C GLY A 97 -23.07 -10.59 1.41
N LEU A 98 -22.07 -11.46 1.53
CA LEU A 98 -22.20 -12.90 1.27
C LEU A 98 -23.12 -13.59 2.29
N THR A 99 -22.97 -13.27 3.58
CA THR A 99 -23.84 -13.80 4.64
C THR A 99 -25.28 -13.39 4.43
N GLY A 100 -25.53 -12.12 4.07
CA GLY A 100 -26.87 -11.62 3.73
C GLY A 100 -27.46 -12.28 2.48
N PHE A 101 -26.65 -12.59 1.48
CA PHE A 101 -27.09 -13.29 0.27
C PHE A 101 -27.48 -14.75 0.53
N ILE A 102 -26.65 -15.50 1.27
CA ILE A 102 -26.90 -16.90 1.62
C ILE A 102 -28.11 -17.01 2.56
N CYS A 103 -28.15 -16.21 3.64
CA CYS A 103 -29.24 -16.28 4.61
C CYS A 103 -30.57 -15.76 4.03
N GLY A 104 -30.54 -14.73 3.17
CA GLY A 104 -31.72 -14.21 2.48
C GLY A 104 -32.33 -15.17 1.46
N THR A 105 -31.51 -15.97 0.76
CA THR A 105 -32.00 -17.02 -0.15
C THR A 105 -32.55 -18.23 0.59
N CYS A 106 -32.01 -18.57 1.76
CA CYS A 106 -32.56 -19.61 2.64
C CYS A 106 -33.95 -19.28 3.19
N MET A 107 -34.20 -18.02 3.60
CA MET A 107 -35.53 -17.62 4.09
C MET A 107 -36.59 -17.54 2.99
N ARG A 108 -36.20 -17.23 1.74
CA ARG A 108 -37.12 -17.18 0.60
C ARG A 108 -37.56 -18.56 0.09
N ARG A 109 -36.77 -19.62 0.31
CA ARG A 109 -37.17 -21.01 -0.02
C ARG A 109 -38.10 -21.67 1.00
N ARG A 110 -38.26 -21.08 2.19
CA ARG A 110 -39.10 -21.60 3.29
C ARG A 110 -40.54 -21.05 3.30
N LYS A 111 -40.88 -20.15 2.38
CA LYS A 111 -42.23 -19.63 2.12
C LYS A 111 -42.70 -20.12 0.75
#